data_AF-A0A7S2DHT6-F1
#
_entry.id   AF-A0A7S2DHT6-F1
#
_cell.length_a   1.000
_cell.length_b   1.000
_cell.length_c   1.000
_cell.angle_alpha   90.00
_cell.angle_beta   90.00
_cell.angle_gamma   90.00
#
_symmetry.space_group_name_H-M   'P 1'
#
loop_
_entity.id
_entity.type
_entity.pdbx_description
1 polymer ?
#
loop_
_entity_poly.entity_id
_entity_poly.type
_entity_poly.pdbx_seq_one_letter_code
_entity_poly.pdbx_strand_id
1 'polypeptide(L)'
;SPRPREDGSEGEHPPVTPLRWASEAECRDKGAWDLYCLICRHFLAALAPDCSTRETDVRLDLDGFQMLAKSVHRATDDFAWCDVPGSEWKPEGPVDLSDLPNPDLPETSVYSIVTSELSQHVTQAPSHLTEGELVALMDQHGIGTDATMAAHVAGIVRRGYVKL
;
A
#
# COMPACT_ATOMS: atom_id res chain seq x y z
N SER A 1 20.14 17.88 3.45
CA SER A 1 20.18 16.46 3.82
C SER A 1 18.78 15.90 3.72
N PRO A 2 18.57 14.70 3.14
CA PRO A 2 17.25 14.08 3.15
C PRO A 2 16.83 13.82 4.61
N ARG A 3 15.58 14.11 4.94
CA ARG A 3 14.99 13.81 6.25
C ARG A 3 14.06 12.61 6.06
N PRO A 4 14.39 11.43 6.61
CA PRO A 4 13.45 10.32 6.66
C PRO A 4 12.20 10.74 7.42
N ARG A 5 11.07 10.08 7.14
CA ARG A 5 9.86 10.24 7.96
C ARG A 5 10.16 9.84 9.40
N GLU A 6 9.75 10.66 10.37
CA GLU A 6 9.95 10.39 11.79
C GLU A 6 8.87 9.43 12.28
N ASP A 7 9.25 8.21 12.62
CA ASP A 7 8.48 7.28 13.43
C ASP A 7 9.07 7.21 14.85
N GLY A 8 8.22 7.07 15.86
CA GLY A 8 8.60 7.17 17.28
C GLY A 8 9.82 6.32 17.62
N SER A 9 10.85 6.95 18.19
CA SER A 9 12.11 6.31 18.56
C SER A 9 11.97 5.55 19.89
N GLU A 10 11.38 4.36 19.84
CA GLU A 10 11.24 3.44 20.99
C GLU A 10 12.02 2.13 20.77
N GLY A 11 13.04 2.13 19.90
CA GLY A 11 13.83 0.94 19.57
C GLY A 11 15.25 0.95 20.16
N GLU A 12 15.75 -0.21 20.59
CA GLU A 12 17.15 -0.40 21.02
C GLU A 12 18.17 -0.22 19.87
N HIS A 13 17.69 -0.22 18.63
CA HIS A 13 18.49 -0.15 17.42
C HIS A 13 17.89 0.82 16.40
N PRO A 14 18.72 1.42 15.52
CA PRO A 14 18.22 2.18 14.39
C PRO A 14 17.44 1.26 13.42
N PRO A 15 16.58 1.82 12.56
CA PRO A 15 15.89 1.06 11.52
C PRO A 15 16.86 0.23 10.65
N VAL A 16 16.36 -0.88 10.11
CA VAL A 16 17.12 -1.73 9.19
C VAL A 16 17.45 -0.94 7.92
N THR A 17 18.73 -0.63 7.74
CA THR A 17 19.24 0.19 6.63
C THR A 17 20.44 -0.48 5.95
N PRO A 18 20.64 -0.26 4.63
CA PRO A 18 21.79 -0.79 3.93
C PRO A 18 23.07 -0.06 4.38
N LEU A 19 24.03 -0.80 4.96
CA LEU A 19 25.29 -0.24 5.47
C LEU A 19 26.43 -0.23 4.44
N ARG A 20 26.40 -1.18 3.51
CA ARG A 20 27.36 -1.26 2.41
C ARG A 20 26.65 -1.61 1.13
N TRP A 21 27.22 -1.15 0.03
CA TRP A 21 26.90 -1.71 -1.28
C TRP A 21 27.28 -3.20 -1.31
N ALA A 22 26.43 -3.98 -1.98
CA ALA A 22 26.68 -5.38 -2.31
C ALA A 22 26.20 -5.67 -3.74
N SER A 23 26.81 -6.68 -4.36
CA SER A 23 26.34 -7.26 -5.63
C SER A 23 25.71 -8.64 -5.41
N GLU A 24 24.92 -9.12 -6.38
CA GLU A 24 24.27 -10.43 -6.30
C GLU A 24 25.26 -11.57 -6.04
N ALA A 25 26.47 -11.50 -6.63
CA ALA A 25 27.51 -12.50 -6.46
C ALA A 25 28.10 -12.55 -5.03
N GLU A 26 27.94 -11.48 -4.24
CA GLU A 26 28.38 -11.43 -2.85
C GLU A 26 27.32 -11.96 -1.87
N CYS A 27 26.09 -12.16 -2.33
CA CYS A 27 25.00 -12.70 -1.54
C CYS A 27 25.05 -14.23 -1.52
N ARG A 28 24.63 -14.81 -0.38
CA ARG A 28 24.64 -16.28 -0.18
C ARG A 28 23.78 -17.01 -1.22
N ASP A 29 22.64 -16.44 -1.54
CA ASP A 29 21.65 -17.01 -2.44
C ASP A 29 20.76 -15.88 -3.00
N LYS A 30 19.90 -16.24 -3.97
CA LYS A 30 18.95 -15.31 -4.60
C LYS A 30 18.00 -14.67 -3.58
N GLY A 31 17.53 -15.41 -2.58
CA GLY A 31 16.62 -14.88 -1.55
C GLY A 31 17.29 -13.79 -0.70
N ALA A 32 18.56 -13.97 -0.37
CA ALA A 32 19.36 -12.95 0.32
C ALA A 32 19.57 -11.70 -0.55
N TRP A 33 19.77 -11.87 -1.86
CA TRP A 33 19.86 -10.76 -2.80
C TRP A 33 18.54 -10.01 -2.96
N ASP A 34 17.43 -10.73 -3.09
CA ASP A 34 16.08 -10.15 -3.21
C ASP A 34 15.70 -9.37 -1.94
N LEU A 35 16.02 -9.91 -0.75
CA LEU A 35 15.84 -9.22 0.53
C LEU A 35 16.71 -7.97 0.63
N TYR A 36 17.98 -8.04 0.23
CA TYR A 36 18.86 -6.87 0.19
C TYR A 36 18.33 -5.78 -0.75
N CYS A 37 17.84 -6.16 -1.94
CA CYS A 37 17.21 -5.22 -2.88
C CYS A 37 15.94 -4.59 -2.29
N LEU A 38 15.12 -5.36 -1.58
CA LEU A 38 13.93 -4.86 -0.88
C LEU A 38 14.31 -3.81 0.16
N ILE A 39 15.30 -4.10 1.01
CA ILE A 39 15.81 -3.16 2.03
C ILE A 39 16.32 -1.88 1.36
N CYS A 40 17.11 -2.00 0.29
CA CYS A 40 17.63 -0.84 -0.45
C CYS A 40 16.51 0.02 -1.04
N ARG A 41 15.51 -0.58 -1.69
CA ARG A 41 14.37 0.13 -2.27
C ARG A 41 13.56 0.83 -1.20
N HIS A 42 13.28 0.15 -0.09
CA HIS A 42 12.55 0.73 1.03
C HIS A 42 13.30 1.93 1.62
N PHE A 43 14.60 1.81 1.83
CA PHE A 43 15.44 2.92 2.31
C PHE A 43 15.42 4.12 1.35
N LEU A 44 15.55 3.89 0.05
CA LEU A 44 15.50 4.96 -0.95
C LEU A 44 14.12 5.63 -0.99
N ALA A 45 13.04 4.85 -0.91
CA ALA A 45 11.68 5.38 -0.84
C ALA A 45 11.45 6.21 0.42
N ALA A 46 11.99 5.80 1.58
CA ALA A 46 11.89 6.53 2.83
C ALA A 46 12.66 7.88 2.83
N LEU A 47 13.67 8.01 1.97
CA LEU A 47 14.41 9.27 1.76
C LEU A 47 13.83 10.16 0.65
N ALA A 48 12.97 9.59 -0.19
CA ALA A 48 12.34 10.31 -1.29
C ALA A 48 11.20 11.23 -0.78
N PRO A 49 10.85 12.27 -1.55
CA PRO A 49 9.71 13.12 -1.22
C PRO A 49 8.38 12.37 -1.18
N ASP A 50 7.41 12.95 -0.50
CA ASP A 50 6.03 12.48 -0.53
C ASP A 50 5.44 12.58 -1.94
N CYS A 51 4.68 11.56 -2.33
CA CYS A 51 3.90 11.59 -3.57
C CYS A 51 2.67 12.48 -3.36
N SER A 52 2.62 13.61 -4.07
CA SER A 52 1.47 14.50 -4.07
C SER A 52 0.36 13.92 -4.94
N THR A 53 -0.86 13.89 -4.42
CA THR A 53 -2.03 13.36 -5.12
C THR A 53 -3.15 14.40 -5.21
N ARG A 54 -3.99 14.24 -6.23
CA ARG A 54 -5.20 15.01 -6.44
C ARG A 54 -6.39 14.05 -6.40
N GLU A 55 -7.25 14.26 -5.42
CA GLU A 55 -8.55 13.58 -5.32
C GLU A 55 -9.62 14.43 -6.02
N THR A 56 -10.46 13.77 -6.81
CA THR A 56 -11.61 14.36 -7.50
C THR A 56 -12.87 13.60 -7.12
N ASP A 57 -13.84 14.31 -6.57
CA ASP A 57 -15.15 13.79 -6.16
C ASP A 57 -16.24 14.40 -7.05
N VAL A 58 -17.00 13.55 -7.74
CA VAL A 58 -18.19 13.97 -8.50
C VAL A 58 -19.42 13.34 -7.86
N ARG A 59 -20.34 14.21 -7.40
CA ARG A 59 -21.63 13.80 -6.83
C ARG A 59 -22.72 14.00 -7.88
N LEU A 60 -23.54 12.98 -8.07
CA LEU A 60 -24.64 12.98 -9.03
C LEU A 60 -25.93 12.64 -8.31
N ASP A 61 -26.99 13.39 -8.60
CA ASP A 61 -28.36 13.03 -8.23
C ASP A 61 -29.04 12.39 -9.44
N LEU A 62 -29.50 11.16 -9.26
CA LEU A 62 -30.33 10.46 -10.24
C LEU A 62 -31.69 10.18 -9.61
N ASP A 63 -32.65 11.08 -9.85
CA ASP A 63 -34.03 10.94 -9.33
C ASP A 63 -34.07 10.70 -7.81
N GLY A 64 -33.27 11.46 -7.05
CA GLY A 64 -33.12 11.33 -5.60
C GLY A 64 -32.13 10.27 -5.12
N PHE A 65 -31.54 9.47 -6.02
CA PHE A 65 -30.43 8.57 -5.68
C PHE A 65 -29.10 9.31 -5.79
N GLN A 66 -28.41 9.47 -4.66
CA GLN A 66 -27.10 10.10 -4.59
C GLN A 66 -26.01 9.10 -4.96
N MET A 67 -25.23 9.41 -5.99
CA MET A 67 -24.08 8.63 -6.43
C MET A 67 -22.79 9.43 -6.25
N LEU A 68 -21.70 8.73 -6.00
CA LEU A 68 -20.37 9.31 -5.81
C LEU A 68 -19.36 8.59 -6.69
N ALA A 69 -18.74 9.32 -7.61
CA ALA A 69 -17.56 8.89 -8.33
C ALA A 69 -16.34 9.57 -7.71
N LYS A 70 -15.31 8.78 -7.39
CA LYS A 70 -14.03 9.24 -6.84
C LYS A 70 -12.91 8.83 -7.76
N SER A 71 -11.91 9.69 -7.94
CA SER A 71 -10.62 9.31 -8.51
C SER A 71 -9.47 10.00 -7.79
N VAL A 72 -8.34 9.32 -7.69
CA VAL A 72 -7.11 9.82 -7.09
C VAL A 72 -5.96 9.62 -8.07
N HIS A 73 -5.35 10.73 -8.48
CA HIS A 73 -4.24 10.73 -9.41
C HIS A 73 -3.03 11.42 -8.81
N ARG A 74 -1.87 11.22 -9.43
CA ARG A 74 -0.67 11.97 -9.09
C ARG A 74 -0.87 13.43 -9.49
N ALA A 75 -0.52 14.35 -8.59
CA ALA A 75 -0.71 15.79 -8.81
C ALA A 75 0.44 16.43 -9.60
N THR A 76 1.65 15.89 -9.50
CA THR A 76 2.86 16.42 -10.16
C THR A 76 3.72 15.29 -10.70
N ASP A 77 4.50 15.53 -11.74
CA ASP A 77 5.44 14.55 -12.31
C ASP A 77 6.82 14.55 -11.59
N ASP A 78 6.95 15.30 -10.49
CA ASP A 78 8.21 15.40 -9.73
C ASP A 78 8.52 14.10 -8.99
N PHE A 79 9.77 13.64 -9.05
CA PHE A 79 10.22 12.39 -8.42
C PHE A 79 9.79 12.29 -6.94
N ALA A 80 9.15 11.17 -6.59
CA ALA A 80 8.66 10.87 -5.24
C ALA A 80 8.89 9.39 -4.89
N TRP A 81 8.57 9.00 -3.66
CA TRP A 81 8.74 7.61 -3.18
C TRP A 81 8.07 6.57 -4.09
N CYS A 82 6.94 6.91 -4.72
CA CYS A 82 6.18 6.02 -5.60
C CYS A 82 6.93 5.67 -6.89
N ASP A 83 7.94 6.44 -7.30
CA ASP A 83 8.76 6.18 -8.48
C ASP A 83 9.90 5.19 -8.20
N VAL A 84 10.17 4.89 -6.92
CA VAL A 84 11.20 3.92 -6.56
C VAL A 84 10.75 2.53 -7.04
N PRO A 85 11.59 1.80 -7.80
CA PRO A 85 11.20 0.51 -8.36
C PRO A 85 10.70 -0.46 -7.30
N GLY A 86 9.54 -1.07 -7.55
CA GLY A 86 8.88 -1.99 -6.61
C GLY A 86 7.94 -1.32 -5.62
N SER A 87 7.76 0.01 -5.68
CA SER A 87 6.69 0.70 -4.95
C SER A 87 5.33 0.38 -5.56
N GLU A 88 4.34 0.11 -4.70
CA GLU A 88 2.99 -0.28 -5.12
C GLU A 88 2.02 0.90 -5.13
N TRP A 89 2.41 2.06 -5.68
CA TRP A 89 1.45 3.14 -5.88
C TRP A 89 0.64 2.89 -7.16
N LYS A 90 -0.68 2.99 -7.05
CA LYS A 90 -1.62 2.94 -8.17
C LYS A 90 -2.63 4.08 -8.02
N PRO A 91 -3.11 4.66 -9.13
CA PRO A 91 -4.29 5.52 -9.07
C PRO A 91 -5.45 4.76 -8.42
N GLU A 92 -6.21 5.45 -7.58
CA GLU A 92 -7.38 4.88 -6.93
C GLU A 92 -8.66 5.44 -7.53
N GLY A 93 -9.73 4.64 -7.49
CA GLY A 93 -11.05 5.02 -7.99
C GLY A 93 -11.55 4.07 -9.08
N PRO A 94 -12.86 3.79 -9.11
CA PRO A 94 -13.47 2.92 -10.12
C PRO A 94 -13.51 3.55 -11.52
N VAL A 95 -13.28 4.87 -11.62
CA VAL A 95 -13.38 5.65 -12.84
C VAL A 95 -12.20 6.61 -12.90
N ASP A 96 -11.56 6.70 -14.06
CA ASP A 96 -10.57 7.74 -14.33
C ASP A 96 -11.31 9.05 -14.60
N LEU A 97 -11.25 9.98 -13.64
CA LEU A 97 -11.84 11.32 -13.78
C LEU A 97 -10.78 12.37 -14.14
N SER A 98 -9.53 11.97 -14.40
CA SER A 98 -8.46 12.91 -14.76
C SER A 98 -8.68 13.55 -16.13
N ASP A 99 -9.37 12.85 -17.04
CA ASP A 99 -9.76 13.34 -18.36
C ASP A 99 -11.06 14.17 -18.36
N LEU A 100 -11.65 14.45 -17.19
CA LEU A 100 -12.82 15.33 -17.14
C LEU A 100 -12.44 16.71 -17.72
N PRO A 101 -13.09 17.15 -18.80
CA PRO A 101 -12.71 18.38 -19.52
C PRO A 101 -12.88 19.65 -18.69
N ASN A 102 -13.56 19.56 -17.54
CA ASN A 102 -13.66 20.63 -16.56
C ASN A 102 -13.66 20.04 -15.14
N PRO A 103 -12.65 20.35 -14.29
CA PRO A 103 -12.65 19.95 -12.89
C PRO A 103 -13.74 20.68 -12.06
N ASP A 104 -14.24 21.82 -12.54
CA ASP A 104 -15.29 22.60 -11.89
C ASP A 104 -16.61 22.41 -12.64
N LEU A 105 -17.11 21.18 -12.70
CA LEU A 105 -18.43 20.89 -13.23
C LEU A 105 -19.45 21.78 -12.49
N PRO A 106 -20.19 22.67 -13.17
CA PRO A 106 -21.19 23.49 -12.51
C PRO A 106 -22.20 22.57 -11.81
N GLU A 107 -22.58 22.89 -10.57
CA GLU A 107 -23.56 22.10 -9.77
C GLU A 107 -24.90 21.91 -10.50
N THR A 108 -25.20 22.76 -11.49
CA THR A 108 -26.43 22.72 -12.30
C THR A 108 -26.29 21.94 -13.62
N SER A 109 -25.20 21.20 -13.82
CA SER A 109 -24.96 20.51 -15.10
C SER A 109 -25.82 19.27 -15.22
N VAL A 110 -26.58 19.18 -16.30
CA VAL A 110 -27.45 18.03 -16.59
C VAL A 110 -26.79 17.13 -17.62
N TYR A 111 -26.65 15.85 -17.29
CA TYR A 111 -26.05 14.83 -18.16
C TYR A 111 -27.07 13.74 -18.48
N SER A 112 -26.98 13.20 -19.70
CA SER A 112 -27.75 12.01 -20.07
C SER A 112 -27.03 10.74 -19.63
N ILE A 113 -27.75 9.81 -19.03
CA ILE A 113 -27.25 8.48 -18.72
C ILE A 113 -26.99 7.73 -20.02
N VAL A 114 -25.75 7.24 -20.20
CA VAL A 114 -25.37 6.41 -21.36
C VAL A 114 -25.70 4.94 -21.12
N THR A 115 -25.38 4.45 -19.92
CA THR A 115 -25.64 3.09 -19.46
C THR A 115 -25.98 3.07 -17.97
N SER A 116 -26.79 2.10 -17.56
CA SER A 116 -27.11 1.85 -16.15
C SER A 116 -27.19 0.34 -15.94
N GLU A 117 -26.43 -0.18 -14.99
CA GLU A 117 -26.39 -1.61 -14.68
C GLU A 117 -26.73 -1.84 -13.21
N LEU A 118 -27.50 -2.90 -12.95
CA LEU A 118 -27.80 -3.36 -11.61
C LEU A 118 -27.05 -4.67 -11.37
N SER A 119 -25.99 -4.63 -10.57
CA SER A 119 -25.22 -5.82 -10.21
C SER A 119 -25.67 -6.38 -8.86
N GLN A 120 -25.82 -7.69 -8.79
CA GLN A 120 -26.07 -8.40 -7.53
C GLN A 120 -24.76 -9.01 -7.03
N HIS A 121 -24.39 -8.68 -5.80
CA HIS A 121 -23.22 -9.24 -5.13
C HIS A 121 -23.66 -10.00 -3.87
N VAL A 122 -22.89 -11.02 -3.51
CA VAL A 122 -23.06 -11.79 -2.27
C VAL A 122 -21.80 -11.60 -1.44
N THR A 123 -21.95 -11.49 -0.12
CA THR A 123 -20.81 -11.40 0.79
C THR A 123 -20.01 -12.71 0.77
N GLN A 124 -18.70 -12.58 0.93
CA GLN A 124 -17.80 -13.72 1.05
C GLN A 124 -17.38 -13.90 2.50
N ALA A 125 -17.21 -15.15 2.93
CA ALA A 125 -16.63 -15.44 4.23
C ALA A 125 -15.15 -14.99 4.25
N PRO A 126 -14.61 -14.57 5.41
CA PRO A 126 -13.20 -14.26 5.53
C PRO A 126 -12.31 -15.45 5.14
N SER A 127 -11.19 -15.17 4.48
CA SER A 127 -10.15 -16.17 4.24
C SER A 127 -9.40 -16.53 5.53
N HIS A 128 -8.61 -17.59 5.48
CA HIS A 128 -7.61 -17.83 6.51
C HIS A 128 -6.60 -16.68 6.56
N LEU A 129 -6.02 -16.47 7.74
CA LEU A 129 -4.96 -15.49 7.94
C LEU A 129 -3.71 -15.90 7.16
N THR A 130 -3.13 -14.94 6.47
CA THR A 130 -1.76 -15.00 5.98
C THR A 130 -0.77 -14.86 7.13
N GLU A 131 0.49 -15.24 6.90
CA GLU A 131 1.55 -15.06 7.89
C GLU A 131 1.73 -13.59 8.27
N GLY A 132 1.65 -12.66 7.30
CA GLY A 132 1.74 -11.23 7.55
C GLY A 132 0.61 -10.70 8.44
N GLU A 133 -0.63 -11.14 8.21
CA GLU A 133 -1.78 -10.79 9.06
C GLU A 133 -1.65 -11.36 10.47
N LEU A 134 -1.14 -12.59 10.60
CA LEU A 134 -0.88 -13.18 11.91
C LEU A 134 0.20 -12.42 12.67
N VAL A 135 1.30 -12.05 12.01
CA VAL A 135 2.38 -11.23 12.61
C VAL A 135 1.83 -9.87 13.06
N ALA A 136 1.01 -9.21 12.23
CA ALA A 136 0.38 -7.94 12.61
C ALA A 136 -0.54 -8.09 13.83
N LEU A 137 -1.33 -9.18 13.92
CA LEU A 137 -2.16 -9.47 15.09
C LEU A 137 -1.32 -9.76 16.34
N MET A 138 -0.21 -10.49 16.19
CA MET A 138 0.71 -10.76 17.29
C MET A 138 1.30 -9.47 17.85
N ASP A 139 1.75 -8.56 16.98
CA ASP A 139 2.27 -7.24 17.36
C ASP A 139 1.20 -6.39 18.05
N GLN A 140 0.01 -6.28 17.47
CA GLN A 140 -1.14 -5.55 18.05
C GLN A 140 -1.50 -6.04 19.45
N HIS A 141 -1.33 -7.34 19.73
CA HIS A 141 -1.62 -7.95 21.03
C HIS A 141 -0.40 -8.05 21.95
N GLY A 142 0.78 -7.57 21.52
CA GLY A 142 2.01 -7.63 22.31
C GLY A 142 2.53 -9.05 22.57
N ILE A 143 2.26 -9.99 21.65
CA ILE A 143 2.68 -11.39 21.76
C ILE A 143 3.91 -11.62 20.89
N GLY A 144 4.94 -12.24 21.44
CA GLY A 144 6.17 -12.53 20.68
C GLY A 144 7.01 -11.29 20.39
N THR A 145 6.99 -10.31 21.30
CA THR A 145 7.91 -9.17 21.30
C THR A 145 9.37 -9.64 21.31
N ASP A 146 10.32 -8.74 21.04
CA ASP A 146 11.76 -9.03 20.93
C ASP A 146 12.12 -9.97 19.77
N ALA A 147 11.51 -9.74 18.60
CA ALA A 147 11.78 -10.48 17.37
C ALA A 147 11.52 -12.01 17.45
N THR A 148 10.60 -12.44 18.32
CA THR A 148 10.26 -13.87 18.51
C THR A 148 9.02 -14.34 17.74
N MET A 149 8.27 -13.43 17.12
CA MET A 149 7.05 -13.76 16.36
C MET A 149 7.27 -14.85 15.30
N ALA A 150 8.31 -14.73 14.47
CA ALA A 150 8.63 -15.72 13.44
C ALA A 150 8.92 -17.12 14.02
N ALA A 151 9.53 -17.20 15.21
CA ALA A 151 9.80 -18.47 15.87
C ALA A 151 8.52 -19.13 16.38
N HIS A 152 7.57 -18.35 16.89
CA HIS A 152 6.24 -18.85 17.29
C HIS A 152 5.45 -19.39 16.09
N VAL A 153 5.41 -18.64 14.98
CA VAL A 153 4.77 -19.06 13.73
C VAL A 153 5.40 -20.35 13.20
N ALA A 154 6.73 -20.40 13.08
CA ALA A 154 7.43 -21.62 12.66
C ALA A 154 7.16 -22.81 13.59
N GLY A 155 6.99 -22.55 14.89
CA GLY A 155 6.67 -23.57 15.89
C GLY A 155 5.34 -24.28 15.64
N ILE A 156 4.28 -23.53 15.34
CA ILE A 156 2.94 -24.09 15.08
C ILE A 156 2.85 -24.80 13.72
N VAL A 157 3.57 -24.30 12.71
CA VAL A 157 3.71 -24.96 11.40
C VAL A 157 4.43 -26.30 11.55
N ARG A 158 5.59 -26.31 12.24
CA ARG A 158 6.38 -27.53 12.46
C ARG A 158 5.64 -28.62 13.23
N ARG A 159 4.75 -28.23 14.15
CA ARG A 159 3.90 -29.16 14.91
C ARG A 159 2.72 -29.71 14.11
N GLY A 160 2.49 -29.19 12.91
CA GLY A 160 1.41 -29.62 12.02
C GLY A 160 0.03 -29.07 12.41
N TYR A 161 -0.03 -28.00 13.21
CA TYR A 161 -1.30 -27.37 13.59
C TYR A 161 -1.88 -26.52 12.44
N VAL A 162 -1.02 -25.95 11.61
CA VAL A 162 -1.37 -25.11 10.45
C VAL A 162 -0.46 -25.43 9.28
N LYS A 163 -0.83 -24.99 8.07
CA LYS A 163 -0.03 -25.08 6.84
C LYS A 163 0.06 -23.69 6.21
N LEU A 164 1.23 -23.39 5.64
CA LEU A 164 1.50 -22.21 4.81
C LEU A 164 1.12 -22.50 3.35
#